data_AF-A0A715EAV3-F1
#
_entry.id   AF-A0A715EAV3-F1
#
_cell.length_a   1.000
_cell.length_b   1.000
_cell.length_c   1.000
_cell.angle_alpha   90.00
_cell.angle_beta   90.00
_cell.angle_gamma   90.00
#
_symmetry.space_group_name_H-M   'P 1'
#
loop_
_entity.id
_entity.type
_entity.pdbx_description
1 polymer ?
#
loop_
_entity_poly.entity_id
_entity_poly.type
_entity_poly.pdbx_seq_one_letter_code
_entity_poly.pdbx_strand_id
1 'polypeptide(L)' 'SFDAIRGAFYDAGTRSARMPNNTTDIGKTDDLGFDASRVVPTANENRPRNIAFNYIVRAA' A
#
# COMPACT_ATOMS: atom_id res chain seq x y z
N SER A 1 6.74 19.22 -9.97
CA SER A 1 7.06 17.82 -10.29
C SER A 1 6.08 16.95 -9.54
N PHE A 2 5.52 15.92 -10.15
CA PHE A 2 4.85 14.88 -9.37
C PHE A 2 5.93 14.11 -8.62
N ASP A 3 5.78 13.94 -7.30
CA ASP A 3 6.67 13.09 -6.53
C ASP A 3 6.55 11.64 -7.02
N ALA A 4 7.65 10.90 -7.04
CA ALA A 4 7.62 9.48 -7.39
C ALA A 4 6.87 8.72 -6.29
N ILE A 5 5.90 7.89 -6.66
CA ILE A 5 5.14 7.08 -5.70
C ILE A 5 6.10 6.11 -4.99
N ARG A 6 6.13 6.14 -3.64
CA ARG A 6 7.03 5.34 -2.79
C ARG A 6 6.26 4.66 -1.65
N GLY A 7 6.87 3.62 -1.09
CA GLY A 7 6.32 2.86 0.03
C GLY A 7 5.31 1.80 -0.40
N ALA A 8 4.20 1.71 0.33
CA ALA A 8 3.15 0.72 0.07
C ALA A 8 2.36 1.02 -1.22
N PHE A 9 2.29 2.28 -1.62
CA PHE A 9 1.66 2.67 -2.87
C PHE A 9 2.65 2.55 -4.02
N TYR A 10 2.17 2.13 -5.18
CA TYR A 10 2.95 2.07 -6.42
C TYR A 10 2.05 2.28 -7.64
N ASP A 11 2.67 2.68 -8.74
CA ASP A 11 2.03 2.72 -10.06
C ASP A 11 1.81 1.29 -10.55
N ALA A 12 0.55 0.87 -10.65
CA ALA A 12 0.18 -0.48 -11.09
C ALA A 12 0.13 -0.64 -12.61
N GLY A 13 0.38 0.45 -13.35
CA GLY A 13 0.44 0.46 -14.80
C GLY A 13 -0.25 1.69 -15.40
N THR A 14 0.01 1.86 -16.70
CA THR A 14 -0.68 2.83 -17.54
C THR A 14 -1.73 2.10 -18.37
N ARG A 15 -3.00 2.51 -18.28
CA ARG A 15 -3.98 2.14 -19.30
C ARG A 15 -3.85 3.08 -20.49
N SER A 16 -3.77 2.52 -21.70
CA SER A 16 -3.85 3.33 -22.91
C SER A 16 -5.28 3.83 -23.08
N ALA A 17 -5.57 5.02 -22.56
CA ALA A 17 -6.84 5.68 -22.74
C ALA A 17 -6.75 6.58 -23.98
N ARG A 18 -7.54 6.27 -25.01
CA ARG A 18 -7.73 7.15 -26.16
C ARG A 18 -8.83 8.15 -25.85
N MET A 19 -8.50 9.44 -25.84
CA MET A 19 -9.50 10.48 -25.68
C MET A 19 -10.47 10.48 -26.87
N PRO A 20 -11.79 10.71 -26.68
CA PRO A 20 -12.78 10.66 -27.76
C PRO A 20 -12.46 11.58 -28.95
N ASN A 21 -11.71 12.67 -28.72
CA ASN A 21 -11.42 13.71 -29.71
C ASN A 21 -9.94 13.76 -30.15
N ASN A 22 -9.11 12.79 -29.79
CA ASN A 22 -7.70 12.79 -30.14
C ASN A 22 -7.18 11.38 -30.43
N THR A 23 -6.24 11.26 -31.36
CA THR A 23 -5.68 9.96 -31.79
C THR A 23 -4.42 9.59 -31.01
N THR A 24 -3.98 10.47 -30.11
CA THR A 24 -2.84 10.19 -29.22
C THR A 24 -3.32 9.38 -28.01
N ASP A 25 -2.71 8.22 -27.82
CA ASP A 25 -2.85 7.45 -26.60
C ASP A 25 -2.25 8.22 -25.43
N ILE A 26 -3.06 8.46 -24.41
CA ILE A 26 -2.62 9.15 -23.21
C ILE A 26 -1.99 8.10 -22.30
N GLY A 27 -0.70 7.88 -22.50
CA GLY A 27 0.12 7.00 -21.68
C GLY A 27 0.35 7.58 -20.28
N LYS A 28 -0.73 7.76 -19.51
CA LYS A 28 -0.71 8.28 -18.14
C LYS A 28 -1.17 7.21 -17.18
N THR A 29 -0.45 7.11 -16.07
CA THR A 29 -0.82 6.28 -14.92
C THR A 29 -2.07 6.81 -14.26
N ASP A 30 -3.13 6.00 -14.26
CA ASP A 30 -4.36 6.19 -13.51
C ASP A 30 -4.66 5.02 -12.55
N ASP A 31 -3.89 3.93 -12.65
CA ASP A 31 -4.01 2.75 -11.79
C ASP A 31 -3.02 2.83 -10.61
N LEU A 32 -3.57 2.95 -9.40
CA LEU A 32 -2.80 2.93 -8.16
C LEU A 32 -2.93 1.57 -7.47
N GLY A 33 -1.79 0.93 -7.24
CA GLY A 33 -1.68 -0.28 -6.42
C GLY A 33 -1.34 0.05 -4.97
N PHE A 34 -1.83 -0.79 -4.05
CA PHE A 34 -1.41 -0.79 -2.65
C PHE A 34 -0.96 -2.19 -2.26
N ASP A 35 0.26 -2.28 -1.75
CA ASP A 35 0.82 -3.49 -1.18
C ASP A 35 1.58 -3.13 0.11
N ALA A 36 0.95 -3.43 1.25
CA ALA A 36 1.53 -3.20 2.56
C ALA A 36 2.81 -4.00 2.80
N SER A 37 2.97 -5.16 2.15
CA SER A 37 4.14 -6.03 2.33
C SER A 37 5.46 -5.37 1.90
N ARG A 38 5.38 -4.30 1.11
CA ARG A 38 6.52 -3.47 0.67
C ARG A 38 7.15 -2.63 1.79
N VAL A 39 6.45 -2.43 2.91
CA VAL A 39 6.92 -1.58 4.03
C VAL A 39 6.72 -2.21 5.41
N VAL A 40 5.83 -3.18 5.55
CA VAL A 40 5.59 -3.91 6.80
C VAL A 40 5.44 -5.42 6.54
N PRO A 41 5.90 -6.30 7.43
CA PRO A 41 5.52 -7.71 7.37
C PRO A 41 4.00 -7.85 7.52
N THR A 42 3.35 -8.52 6.58
CA THR A 42 1.89 -8.74 6.61
C THR A 42 1.55 -10.08 7.24
N ALA A 43 0.75 -10.07 8.30
CA ALA A 43 0.13 -11.23 8.95
C ALA A 43 -1.21 -10.80 9.55
N ASN A 44 -2.05 -11.73 10.03
CA ASN A 44 -3.30 -11.39 10.72
C ASN A 44 -3.08 -10.49 11.96
N GLU A 45 -1.86 -10.51 12.52
CA GLU A 45 -1.44 -9.61 13.59
C GLU A 45 0.04 -9.22 13.37
N ASN A 46 0.32 -7.93 13.17
CA ASN A 46 1.68 -7.39 13.10
C ASN A 46 2.14 -7.00 14.51
N ARG A 47 2.63 -7.98 15.27
CA ARG A 47 3.15 -7.78 16.62
C ARG A 47 4.68 -7.96 16.66
N PRO A 48 5.41 -7.15 17.43
CA PRO A 48 6.81 -7.42 17.73
C PRO A 48 6.98 -8.79 18.42
N ARG A 49 8.22 -9.29 18.43
CA ARG A 49 8.55 -10.50 19.21
C ARG A 49 8.18 -10.28 20.68
N ASN A 50 7.33 -11.15 21.23
CA ASN A 50 6.88 -11.09 22.61
C ASN A 50 6.83 -12.50 23.25
N ILE A 51 6.83 -12.54 24.58
CA ILE A 51 6.63 -13.73 25.40
C ILE A 51 5.34 -13.50 26.19
N ALA A 52 4.45 -14.49 26.22
CA ALA A 52 3.17 -14.37 26.91
C ALA A 52 3.34 -14.43 28.44
N PHE A 53 2.61 -13.58 29.17
CA PHE A 53 2.56 -13.56 30.63
C PHE A 53 1.12 -13.42 31.13
N ASN A 54 0.84 -13.99 32.30
CA ASN A 54 -0.45 -13.80 32.98
C ASN A 54 -0.48 -12.45 33.70
N TYR A 55 -1.62 -11.78 33.68
CA TYR A 55 -1.86 -10.59 34.50
C TYR A 55 -2.45 -11.00 35.86
N ILE A 56 -1.90 -10.47 36.96
CA ILE A 56 -2.48 -10.57 38.30
C ILE A 56 -2.99 -9.20 38.75
N VAL A 57 -4.15 -9.18 39.40
CA VAL A 57 -4.76 -7.94 39.92
C VAL A 57 -4.50 -7.85 41.41
N ARG A 58 -4.10 -6.66 41.88
CA ARG A 58 -4.09 -6.35 43.32
C ARG A 58 -5.52 -6.09 43.78
N ALA A 59 -6.09 -7.02 44.53
CA ALA A 59 -7.31 -6.77 45.29
C ALA A 59 -6.97 -6.04 46.60
N ALA A 60 -7.84 -5.11 47.00
CA ALA A 60 -7.78 -4.38 48.26
C ALA A 60 -9.08 -4.63 49.04
#